data_AF-A0AB36H0D4-F1
#
_entry.id   AF-A0AB36H0D4-F1
#
_cell.length_a   1.000
_cell.length_b   1.000
_cell.length_c   1.000
_cell.angle_alpha   90.00
_cell.angle_beta   90.00
_cell.angle_gamma   90.00
#
_symmetry.space_group_name_H-M   'P 1'
#
loop_
_entity.id
_entity.type
_entity.pdbx_description
1 polymer ?
#
loop_
_entity_poly.entity_id
_entity_poly.type
_entity_poly.pdbx_seq_one_letter_code
_entity_poly.pdbx_strand_id
1 'polypeptide(L)'
;MNVLDVSQLAQPLAAAHTHILATGPHEASGVEGTAQYVSIFWVTLAALLSPIMSRLTGKRIPDVVFLLICGVLIGPNVLGLASGSDGGIPLLKELGLGMLFLIAGFEINVDSLRNRQGKSAIATWFICFALGVLGAALITGFAKGFNTYIAVGIALSSTALGTLLPMLKSHGAAGTRVGNAVLVHGAVGELFPIFAMSLLLSSYSPGLAILILLGFMAIAVVTAIIPHRLLQKVPGLRQIMAVETNTTSQLVLRLAMFLLATLIMFTALFGLDAVLGAFAAGIIMRSLTPVGALHMITARLETVGFTFMIPLFFVVSGMGINPSVVASSPLLLAMVVIGILLVRGVPVFIAERFTNTGSGLQSMSEKVELALYSAAGLPIIVAVTSIATSSGLLESSTASLLVTGGALTVLLFPLWAAAIKRAFRSQTAEAESGVSKRAQIDALKAHRNATVKLTTGMIPAVKPTKETHSPLRGNDSSGSSKTQKPPEN
;
A
#
# COMPACT_ATOMS: atom_id res chain seq x y z
N MET A 1 -62.73 27.02 -39.95
CA MET A 1 -61.60 27.90 -39.60
C MET A 1 -61.62 28.16 -38.10
N ASN A 2 -60.44 28.30 -37.50
CA ASN A 2 -60.08 28.33 -36.08
C ASN A 2 -59.90 26.96 -35.41
N VAL A 3 -58.71 26.41 -35.64
CA VAL A 3 -58.01 25.50 -34.71
C VAL A 3 -56.97 26.37 -33.98
N LEU A 4 -56.94 26.26 -32.66
CA LEU A 4 -55.97 26.88 -31.76
C LEU A 4 -54.57 26.33 -32.06
N ASP A 5 -53.58 27.21 -32.24
CA ASP A 5 -52.19 26.79 -32.37
C ASP A 5 -51.30 27.42 -31.29
N VAL A 6 -50.41 26.57 -30.77
CA VAL A 6 -49.80 26.56 -29.43
C VAL A 6 -48.52 27.40 -29.39
N SER A 7 -48.38 28.39 -30.27
CA SER A 7 -47.14 29.15 -30.46
C SER A 7 -46.98 30.38 -29.56
N GLN A 8 -47.87 30.62 -28.59
CA GLN A 8 -47.78 31.74 -27.64
C GLN A 8 -47.18 31.40 -26.25
N LEU A 9 -46.63 30.19 -26.08
CA LEU A 9 -45.95 29.78 -24.84
C LEU A 9 -44.42 29.65 -24.96
N ALA A 10 -43.81 30.19 -26.02
CA ALA A 10 -42.35 30.20 -26.21
C ALA A 10 -41.84 31.61 -26.55
N GLN A 11 -41.73 32.45 -25.52
CA GLN A 11 -40.88 33.64 -25.50
C GLN A 11 -39.79 33.47 -24.42
N PRO A 12 -38.62 34.11 -24.58
CA PRO A 12 -37.38 33.38 -24.85
C PRO A 12 -36.44 33.33 -23.64
N LEU A 13 -35.84 32.16 -23.42
CA LEU A 13 -34.69 31.88 -22.55
C LEU A 13 -33.37 32.45 -23.12
N ALA A 14 -33.44 33.56 -23.87
CA ALA A 14 -32.32 34.18 -24.58
C ALA A 14 -32.17 35.68 -24.25
N ALA A 15 -32.47 36.06 -23.01
CA ALA A 15 -32.28 37.43 -22.48
C ALA A 15 -31.39 37.46 -21.22
N ALA A 16 -30.57 36.43 -20.99
CA ALA A 16 -29.53 36.42 -19.95
C ALA A 16 -28.11 36.64 -20.53
N HIS A 17 -28.00 37.15 -21.77
CA HIS A 17 -26.74 37.44 -22.45
C HIS A 17 -26.37 38.94 -22.55
N THR A 18 -27.03 39.80 -21.78
CA THR A 18 -26.78 41.26 -21.83
C THR A 18 -26.64 41.90 -20.45
N HIS A 19 -25.80 41.29 -19.61
CA HIS A 19 -25.10 41.97 -18.51
C HIS A 19 -23.57 41.81 -18.69
N ILE A 20 -23.09 42.13 -19.90
CA ILE A 20 -21.66 42.32 -20.20
C ILE A 20 -21.52 43.81 -20.51
N LEU A 21 -21.32 44.65 -19.49
CA LEU A 21 -20.78 46.00 -19.58
C LEU A 21 -20.73 46.62 -18.17
N ALA A 22 -19.80 46.14 -17.34
CA ALA A 22 -19.13 46.90 -16.27
C ALA A 22 -18.15 46.02 -15.45
N THR A 23 -17.36 45.14 -16.07
CA THR A 23 -16.47 44.25 -15.31
C THR A 23 -15.03 44.69 -15.47
N GLY A 24 -14.53 45.49 -14.53
CA GLY A 24 -13.11 45.79 -14.40
C GLY A 24 -12.28 44.54 -14.06
N PRO A 25 -10.94 44.62 -14.06
CA PRO A 25 -10.03 43.49 -13.81
C PRO A 25 -10.17 42.84 -12.40
N HIS A 26 -11.01 43.38 -11.52
CA HIS A 26 -11.29 42.84 -10.19
C HIS A 26 -12.38 41.76 -10.14
N GLU A 27 -13.26 41.63 -11.14
CA GLU A 27 -14.33 40.62 -11.09
C GLU A 27 -13.90 39.24 -11.61
N ALA A 28 -12.99 39.18 -12.59
CA ALA A 28 -12.45 37.91 -13.07
C ALA A 28 -11.66 37.17 -11.97
N SER A 29 -10.93 37.91 -11.12
CA SER A 29 -10.23 37.35 -9.96
C SER A 29 -11.16 36.95 -8.81
N GLY A 30 -12.34 37.59 -8.69
CA GLY A 30 -13.34 37.25 -7.68
C GLY A 30 -14.09 35.94 -7.96
N VAL A 31 -14.42 35.67 -9.24
CA VAL A 31 -15.11 34.43 -9.65
C VAL A 31 -14.19 33.22 -9.54
N GLU A 32 -12.93 33.33 -9.99
CA GLU A 32 -11.92 32.27 -9.82
C GLU A 32 -11.61 31.99 -8.34
N GLY A 33 -11.51 33.03 -7.50
CA GLY A 33 -11.32 32.88 -6.06
C GLY A 33 -12.50 32.16 -5.39
N THR A 34 -13.73 32.49 -5.77
CA THR A 34 -14.94 31.87 -5.19
C THR A 34 -15.01 30.38 -5.52
N ALA A 35 -14.73 29.99 -6.77
CA ALA A 35 -14.69 28.58 -7.17
C ALA A 35 -13.66 27.77 -6.37
N GLN A 36 -12.47 28.35 -6.15
CA GLN A 36 -11.44 27.71 -5.33
C GLN A 36 -11.91 27.46 -3.89
N TYR A 37 -12.57 28.42 -3.24
CA TYR A 37 -13.07 28.25 -1.87
C TYR A 37 -14.19 27.21 -1.80
N VAL A 38 -15.07 27.15 -2.79
CA VAL A 38 -16.12 26.13 -2.89
C VAL A 38 -15.51 24.73 -3.04
N SER A 39 -14.51 24.58 -3.91
CA SER A 39 -13.80 23.31 -4.08
C SER A 39 -13.11 22.87 -2.78
N ILE A 40 -12.42 23.78 -2.07
CA ILE A 40 -11.82 23.49 -0.77
C ILE A 40 -12.88 23.07 0.26
N PHE A 41 -14.03 23.74 0.31
CA PHE A 41 -15.13 23.39 1.20
C PHE A 41 -15.60 21.95 0.97
N TRP A 42 -15.87 21.54 -0.26
CA TRP A 42 -16.31 20.17 -0.56
C TRP A 42 -15.25 19.12 -0.26
N VAL A 43 -13.98 19.43 -0.57
CA VAL A 43 -12.85 18.54 -0.28
C VAL A 43 -12.67 18.34 1.22
N THR A 44 -12.78 19.40 2.02
CA THR A 44 -12.67 19.32 3.48
C THR A 44 -13.89 18.64 4.11
N LEU A 45 -15.08 18.86 3.58
CA LEU A 45 -16.28 18.14 4.00
C LEU A 45 -16.16 16.64 3.73
N ALA A 46 -15.65 16.25 2.55
CA ALA A 46 -15.36 14.85 2.23
C ALA A 46 -14.33 14.25 3.21
N ALA A 47 -13.26 14.98 3.54
CA ALA A 47 -12.26 14.57 4.51
C ALA A 47 -12.85 14.37 5.92
N LEU A 48 -13.78 15.23 6.33
CA LEU A 48 -14.49 15.13 7.62
C LEU A 48 -15.43 13.92 7.68
N LEU A 49 -16.17 13.66 6.60
CA LEU A 49 -17.20 12.60 6.56
C LEU A 49 -16.59 11.20 6.39
N SER A 50 -15.48 11.06 5.68
CA SER A 50 -14.82 9.78 5.41
C SER A 50 -14.62 8.88 6.65
N PRO A 51 -13.98 9.34 7.75
CA PRO A 51 -13.78 8.49 8.92
C PRO A 51 -15.09 8.12 9.64
N ILE A 52 -16.12 8.96 9.55
CA ILE A 52 -17.46 8.66 10.09
C ILE A 52 -18.08 7.52 9.30
N MET A 53 -18.05 7.61 7.96
CA MET A 53 -18.56 6.56 7.07
C MET A 53 -17.82 5.22 7.28
N SER A 54 -16.49 5.26 7.42
CA SER A 54 -15.69 4.08 7.76
C SER A 54 -16.12 3.43 9.08
N ARG A 55 -16.33 4.22 10.13
CA ARG A 55 -16.83 3.71 11.43
C ARG A 55 -18.23 3.11 11.31
N LEU A 56 -19.12 3.73 10.53
CA LEU A 56 -20.48 3.21 10.30
C LEU A 56 -20.47 1.82 9.62
N THR A 57 -19.47 1.54 8.76
CA THR A 57 -19.29 0.20 8.17
C THR A 57 -18.56 -0.80 9.09
N GLY A 58 -18.33 -0.44 10.36
CA GLY A 58 -17.58 -1.27 11.30
C GLY A 58 -16.09 -1.38 10.96
N LYS A 59 -15.51 -0.35 10.32
CA LYS A 59 -14.11 -0.31 9.85
C LYS A 59 -13.74 -1.40 8.85
N ARG A 60 -14.72 -1.94 8.11
CA ARG A 60 -14.48 -2.92 7.03
C ARG A 60 -13.91 -2.26 5.78
N ILE A 61 -14.33 -1.04 5.51
CA ILE A 61 -13.86 -0.23 4.38
C ILE A 61 -12.89 0.83 4.94
N PRO A 62 -11.61 0.86 4.49
CA PRO A 62 -10.65 1.86 4.96
C PRO A 62 -11.06 3.29 4.59
N ASP A 63 -10.73 4.25 5.47
CA ASP A 63 -11.03 5.69 5.32
C ASP A 63 -10.55 6.24 3.96
N VAL A 64 -9.39 5.78 3.49
CA VAL A 64 -8.81 6.17 2.20
C VAL A 64 -9.70 5.82 1.01
N VAL A 65 -10.44 4.71 1.08
CA VAL A 65 -11.38 4.31 0.02
C VAL A 65 -12.58 5.25 -0.01
N PHE A 66 -13.09 5.68 1.16
CA PHE A 66 -14.15 6.69 1.22
C PHE A 66 -13.68 8.04 0.71
N LEU A 67 -12.43 8.45 0.97
CA LEU A 67 -11.88 9.69 0.41
C LEU A 67 -11.91 9.68 -1.12
N LEU A 68 -11.54 8.57 -1.75
CA LEU A 68 -11.62 8.41 -3.21
C LEU A 68 -13.07 8.41 -3.70
N ILE A 69 -13.98 7.68 -3.04
CA ILE A 69 -15.40 7.64 -3.42
C ILE A 69 -16.01 9.04 -3.33
N CYS A 70 -15.79 9.76 -2.22
CA CYS A 70 -16.27 11.13 -2.07
C CYS A 70 -15.66 12.04 -3.16
N GLY A 71 -14.37 11.89 -3.47
CA GLY A 71 -13.72 12.59 -4.57
C GLY A 71 -14.39 12.36 -5.92
N VAL A 72 -14.71 11.11 -6.26
CA VAL A 72 -15.46 10.75 -7.48
C VAL A 72 -16.81 11.46 -7.50
N LEU A 73 -17.54 11.43 -6.38
CA LEU A 73 -18.88 12.00 -6.28
C LEU A 73 -18.87 13.52 -6.43
N ILE A 74 -18.00 14.24 -5.71
CA ILE A 74 -17.95 15.71 -5.76
C ILE A 74 -17.27 16.24 -7.04
N GLY A 75 -16.43 15.41 -7.67
CA GLY A 75 -15.62 15.78 -8.82
C GLY A 75 -16.41 16.06 -10.11
N PRO A 76 -15.71 16.53 -11.16
CA PRO A 76 -16.33 16.96 -12.41
C PRO A 76 -17.03 15.84 -13.18
N ASN A 77 -16.66 14.58 -12.94
CA ASN A 77 -17.25 13.43 -13.64
C ASN A 77 -18.62 13.00 -13.10
N VAL A 78 -19.09 13.55 -11.97
CA VAL A 78 -20.40 13.21 -11.37
C VAL A 78 -21.20 14.45 -11.01
N LEU A 79 -20.93 15.10 -9.87
CA LEU A 79 -21.72 16.25 -9.41
C LEU A 79 -21.14 17.60 -9.88
N GLY A 80 -19.85 17.66 -10.21
CA GLY A 80 -19.18 18.90 -10.65
C GLY A 80 -19.15 20.00 -9.59
N LEU A 81 -19.19 19.64 -8.31
CA LEU A 81 -19.19 20.58 -7.17
C LEU A 81 -17.80 21.12 -6.86
N ALA A 82 -16.77 20.39 -7.25
CA ALA A 82 -15.38 20.79 -7.12
C ALA A 82 -14.58 20.35 -8.34
N SER A 83 -13.51 21.08 -8.69
CA SER A 83 -12.52 20.65 -9.67
C SER A 83 -11.12 20.55 -9.07
N GLY A 84 -10.39 19.51 -9.49
CA GLY A 84 -9.00 19.30 -9.07
C GLY A 84 -8.02 20.30 -9.70
N SER A 85 -8.47 21.08 -10.68
CA SER A 85 -7.70 22.12 -11.36
C SER A 85 -7.93 23.53 -10.80
N ASP A 86 -8.82 23.71 -9.82
CA ASP A 86 -9.18 25.04 -9.33
C ASP A 86 -8.07 25.65 -8.47
N GLY A 87 -7.53 26.78 -8.91
CA GLY A 87 -6.62 27.64 -8.13
C GLY A 87 -5.49 26.85 -7.43
N GLY A 88 -5.43 26.95 -6.10
CA GLY A 88 -4.43 26.30 -5.26
C GLY A 88 -4.63 24.81 -4.95
N ILE A 89 -5.70 24.17 -5.45
CA ILE A 89 -5.95 22.73 -5.20
C ILE A 89 -4.82 21.82 -5.70
N PRO A 90 -4.22 22.01 -6.89
CA PRO A 90 -3.09 21.21 -7.36
C PRO A 90 -1.89 21.27 -6.40
N LEU A 91 -1.55 22.47 -5.92
CA LEU A 91 -0.46 22.66 -4.96
C LEU A 91 -0.76 21.94 -3.64
N LEU A 92 -1.99 22.05 -3.14
CA LEU A 92 -2.40 21.33 -1.94
C LEU A 92 -2.34 19.81 -2.13
N LYS A 93 -2.72 19.30 -3.31
CA LYS A 93 -2.59 17.87 -3.67
C LYS A 93 -1.13 17.42 -3.64
N GLU A 94 -0.21 18.19 -4.21
CA GLU A 94 1.23 17.91 -4.18
C GLU A 94 1.79 17.93 -2.76
N LEU A 95 1.38 18.90 -1.93
CA LEU A 95 1.78 18.93 -0.53
C LEU A 95 1.21 17.74 0.26
N GLY A 96 -0.02 17.31 -0.03
CA GLY A 96 -0.62 16.10 0.53
C GLY A 96 0.12 14.83 0.15
N LEU A 97 0.50 14.72 -1.12
CA LEU A 97 1.35 13.66 -1.65
C LEU A 97 2.71 13.66 -0.95
N GLY A 98 3.33 14.85 -0.81
CA GLY A 98 4.60 15.02 -0.12
C GLY A 98 4.52 14.59 1.35
N MET A 99 3.48 14.97 2.07
CA MET A 99 3.29 14.52 3.46
C MET A 99 3.10 13.02 3.60
N LEU A 100 2.35 12.40 2.68
CA LEU A 100 2.15 10.95 2.67
C LEU A 100 3.48 10.21 2.53
N PHE A 101 4.33 10.65 1.60
CA PHE A 101 5.61 10.02 1.36
C PHE A 101 6.69 10.41 2.36
N LEU A 102 6.60 11.60 2.98
CA LEU A 102 7.41 11.96 4.15
C LEU A 102 7.17 10.97 5.29
N ILE A 103 5.91 10.69 5.62
CA ILE A 103 5.56 9.74 6.67
C ILE A 103 6.04 8.33 6.30
N ALA A 104 5.79 7.88 5.06
CA ALA A 104 6.27 6.58 4.58
C ALA A 104 7.80 6.45 4.70
N GLY A 105 8.55 7.45 4.26
CA GLY A 105 10.01 7.49 4.40
C GLY A 105 10.46 7.49 5.87
N PHE A 106 9.71 8.13 6.77
CA PHE A 106 10.00 8.17 8.20
C PHE A 106 9.74 6.83 8.91
N GLU A 107 8.80 6.03 8.41
CA GLU A 107 8.48 4.71 8.95
C GLU A 107 9.49 3.63 8.56
N ILE A 108 10.21 3.81 7.44
CA ILE A 108 11.14 2.81 6.93
C ILE A 108 12.38 2.68 7.81
N ASN A 109 12.59 1.47 8.30
CA ASN A 109 13.82 1.09 8.97
C ASN A 109 14.82 0.48 7.97
N VAL A 110 15.80 1.26 7.53
CA VAL A 110 16.82 0.84 6.56
C VAL A 110 17.61 -0.38 7.04
N ASP A 111 17.81 -0.54 8.35
CA ASP A 111 18.54 -1.69 8.91
C ASP A 111 17.81 -3.01 8.64
N SER A 112 16.48 -2.99 8.55
CA SER A 112 15.68 -4.16 8.22
C SER A 112 15.89 -4.65 6.77
N LEU A 113 16.38 -3.79 5.88
CA LEU A 113 16.65 -4.13 4.47
C LEU A 113 17.97 -4.88 4.28
N ARG A 114 18.89 -4.78 5.25
CA ARG A 114 20.23 -5.38 5.17
C ARG A 114 20.23 -6.87 5.50
N ASN A 115 19.23 -7.33 6.24
CA ASN A 115 19.11 -8.73 6.64
C ASN A 115 18.71 -9.63 5.45
N ARG A 116 18.71 -10.95 5.67
CA ARG A 116 18.37 -11.95 4.64
C ARG A 116 16.96 -11.73 4.05
N GLN A 117 16.01 -11.37 4.90
CA GLN A 117 14.63 -11.12 4.50
C GLN A 117 14.51 -9.89 3.60
N GLY A 118 15.20 -8.80 3.95
CA GLY A 118 15.30 -7.60 3.12
C GLY A 118 15.88 -7.91 1.75
N LYS A 119 17.01 -8.62 1.68
CA LYS A 119 17.61 -9.03 0.40
C LYS A 119 16.67 -9.89 -0.46
N SER A 120 15.95 -10.81 0.17
CA SER A 120 14.95 -11.64 -0.52
C SER A 120 13.76 -10.81 -1.02
N ALA A 121 13.26 -9.86 -0.21
CA ALA A 121 12.20 -8.95 -0.60
C ALA A 121 12.60 -8.04 -1.77
N ILE A 122 13.85 -7.54 -1.79
CA ILE A 122 14.42 -6.76 -2.89
C ILE A 122 14.45 -7.57 -4.18
N ALA A 123 15.02 -8.78 -4.14
CA ALA A 123 15.07 -9.67 -5.31
C ALA A 123 13.65 -9.99 -5.82
N THR A 124 12.73 -10.29 -4.91
CA THR A 124 11.32 -10.54 -5.23
C THR A 124 10.66 -9.32 -5.87
N TRP A 125 10.95 -8.12 -5.37
CA TRP A 125 10.42 -6.88 -5.95
C TRP A 125 10.91 -6.65 -7.38
N PHE A 126 12.20 -6.87 -7.68
CA PHE A 126 12.69 -6.76 -9.06
C PHE A 126 11.99 -7.76 -10.00
N ILE A 127 11.69 -8.97 -9.52
CA ILE A 127 10.90 -9.95 -10.27
C ILE A 127 9.47 -9.42 -10.49
N CYS A 128 8.80 -8.92 -9.43
CA CYS A 128 7.47 -8.31 -9.56
C CYS A 128 7.47 -7.16 -10.56
N PHE A 129 8.44 -6.26 -10.48
CA PHE A 129 8.57 -5.13 -11.38
C PHE A 129 8.74 -5.60 -12.84
N ALA A 130 9.66 -6.54 -13.10
CA ALA A 130 9.86 -7.10 -14.42
C ALA A 130 8.59 -7.80 -14.96
N LEU A 131 7.88 -8.54 -14.12
CA LEU A 131 6.60 -9.16 -14.47
C LEU A 131 5.51 -8.13 -14.77
N GLY A 132 5.48 -7.01 -14.05
CA GLY A 132 4.56 -5.92 -14.32
C GLY A 132 4.82 -5.24 -15.66
N VAL A 133 6.09 -4.96 -15.97
CA VAL A 133 6.52 -4.41 -17.27
C VAL A 133 6.18 -5.37 -18.40
N LEU A 134 6.57 -6.64 -18.27
CA LEU A 134 6.33 -7.67 -19.27
C LEU A 134 4.83 -7.93 -19.46
N GLY A 135 4.08 -8.02 -18.36
CA GLY A 135 2.63 -8.22 -18.39
C GLY A 135 1.91 -7.09 -19.12
N ALA A 136 2.28 -5.83 -18.83
CA ALA A 136 1.75 -4.68 -19.54
C ALA A 136 2.07 -4.75 -21.05
N ALA A 137 3.32 -5.05 -21.41
CA ALA A 137 3.74 -5.15 -22.79
C ALA A 137 3.01 -6.27 -23.56
N LEU A 138 2.85 -7.45 -22.94
CA LEU A 138 2.15 -8.58 -23.54
C LEU A 138 0.66 -8.28 -23.75
N ILE A 139 0.00 -7.69 -22.75
CA ILE A 139 -1.43 -7.35 -22.84
C ILE A 139 -1.71 -6.36 -23.97
N THR A 140 -0.80 -5.38 -24.17
CA THR A 140 -0.94 -4.40 -25.25
C THR A 140 -0.27 -4.80 -26.56
N GLY A 141 0.24 -6.03 -26.68
CA GLY A 141 0.92 -6.51 -27.89
C GLY A 141 2.15 -5.69 -28.28
N PHE A 142 2.89 -5.16 -27.32
CA PHE A 142 4.06 -4.28 -27.52
C PHE A 142 3.77 -2.96 -28.27
N ALA A 143 2.50 -2.54 -28.36
CA ALA A 143 2.10 -1.36 -29.13
C ALA A 143 2.39 0.01 -28.47
N LYS A 144 2.61 0.07 -27.16
CA LYS A 144 2.94 1.29 -26.40
C LYS A 144 4.45 1.46 -26.23
N GLY A 145 4.88 2.67 -25.85
CA GLY A 145 6.28 2.98 -25.56
C GLY A 145 6.78 2.30 -24.29
N PHE A 146 8.09 2.04 -24.21
CA PHE A 146 8.69 1.35 -23.06
C PHE A 146 8.38 2.04 -21.72
N ASN A 147 8.44 3.37 -21.67
CA ASN A 147 8.13 4.16 -20.47
C ASN A 147 6.69 3.92 -19.94
N THR A 148 5.73 3.66 -20.82
CA THR A 148 4.35 3.29 -20.43
C THR A 148 4.33 1.96 -19.69
N TYR A 149 5.03 0.94 -20.18
CA TYR A 149 5.11 -0.36 -19.51
C TYR A 149 5.77 -0.25 -18.16
N ILE A 150 6.76 0.63 -18.03
CA ILE A 150 7.42 0.81 -16.75
C ILE A 150 6.53 1.54 -15.77
N ALA A 151 5.79 2.58 -16.17
CA ALA A 151 4.79 3.21 -15.32
C ALA A 151 3.76 2.21 -14.78
N VAL A 152 3.26 1.30 -15.64
CA VAL A 152 2.36 0.21 -15.20
C VAL A 152 3.08 -0.79 -14.30
N GLY A 153 4.33 -1.16 -14.61
CA GLY A 153 5.14 -2.06 -13.77
C GLY A 153 5.40 -1.51 -12.36
N ILE A 154 5.64 -0.21 -12.22
CA ILE A 154 5.73 0.49 -10.92
C ILE A 154 4.40 0.38 -10.18
N ALA A 155 3.28 0.69 -10.85
CA ALA A 155 1.96 0.63 -10.25
C ALA A 155 1.67 -0.77 -9.70
N LEU A 156 1.84 -1.81 -10.52
CA LEU A 156 1.50 -3.20 -10.19
C LEU A 156 2.45 -3.84 -9.17
N SER A 157 3.69 -3.35 -9.03
CA SER A 157 4.68 -3.89 -8.07
C SER A 157 4.73 -3.15 -6.73
N SER A 158 3.96 -2.07 -6.59
CA SER A 158 3.94 -1.23 -5.38
C SER A 158 3.16 -1.85 -4.22
N THR A 159 3.45 -1.38 -3.00
CA THR A 159 2.77 -1.78 -1.76
C THR A 159 2.42 -0.53 -0.96
N ALA A 160 1.30 -0.53 -0.23
CA ALA A 160 0.80 0.61 0.55
C ALA A 160 0.99 0.40 2.07
N LEU A 161 2.24 0.46 2.54
CA LEU A 161 2.60 0.17 3.94
C LEU A 161 1.85 1.07 4.93
N GLY A 162 1.76 2.37 4.64
CA GLY A 162 1.09 3.34 5.52
C GLY A 162 -0.41 3.06 5.75
N THR A 163 -1.09 2.39 4.83
CA THR A 163 -2.49 1.96 5.02
C THR A 163 -2.59 0.62 5.75
N LEU A 164 -1.60 -0.26 5.54
CA LEU A 164 -1.59 -1.62 6.07
C LEU A 164 -1.22 -1.66 7.56
N LEU A 165 -0.38 -0.75 8.04
CA LEU A 165 0.07 -0.70 9.42
C LEU A 165 -1.08 -0.64 10.45
N PRO A 166 -2.04 0.32 10.33
CA PRO A 166 -3.22 0.34 11.19
C PRO A 166 -4.07 -0.94 11.09
N MET A 167 -4.16 -1.54 9.90
CA MET A 167 -4.91 -2.77 9.66
C MET A 167 -4.24 -3.99 10.31
N LEU A 168 -2.92 -4.13 10.21
CA LEU A 168 -2.18 -5.19 10.91
C LEU A 168 -2.35 -5.07 12.42
N LYS A 169 -2.36 -3.85 12.95
CA LYS A 169 -2.59 -3.59 14.37
C LYS A 169 -4.01 -3.97 14.80
N SER A 170 -5.04 -3.60 14.02
CA SER A 170 -6.44 -3.93 14.33
C SER A 170 -6.74 -5.42 14.23
N HIS A 171 -6.07 -6.14 13.32
CA HIS A 171 -6.22 -7.60 13.14
C HIS A 171 -5.30 -8.42 14.06
N GLY A 172 -4.54 -7.79 14.96
CA GLY A 172 -3.61 -8.47 15.87
C GLY A 172 -2.43 -9.15 15.16
N ALA A 173 -2.10 -8.71 13.94
CA ALA A 173 -0.96 -9.19 13.17
C ALA A 173 0.32 -8.36 13.42
N ALA A 174 0.21 -7.16 14.03
CA ALA A 174 1.35 -6.36 14.41
C ALA A 174 2.28 -7.12 15.38
N GLY A 175 3.59 -7.10 15.12
CA GLY A 175 4.58 -7.82 15.92
C GLY A 175 4.61 -9.35 15.70
N THR A 176 3.77 -9.90 14.83
CA THR A 176 3.85 -11.30 14.42
C THR A 176 4.87 -11.50 13.29
N ARG A 177 5.20 -12.76 12.98
CA ARG A 177 6.08 -13.09 11.83
C ARG A 177 5.52 -12.54 10.51
N VAL A 178 4.21 -12.69 10.29
CA VAL A 178 3.53 -12.13 9.11
C VAL A 178 3.64 -10.62 9.10
N GLY A 179 3.32 -9.97 10.22
CA GLY A 179 3.41 -8.51 10.35
C GLY A 179 4.80 -8.00 10.00
N ASN A 180 5.85 -8.57 10.60
CA ASN A 180 7.23 -8.19 10.32
C ASN A 180 7.60 -8.40 8.84
N ALA A 181 7.13 -9.49 8.22
CA ALA A 181 7.36 -9.74 6.81
C ALA A 181 6.63 -8.75 5.90
N VAL A 182 5.40 -8.36 6.24
CA VAL A 182 4.66 -7.31 5.54
C VAL A 182 5.40 -5.98 5.63
N LEU A 183 6.01 -5.65 6.79
CA LEU A 183 6.80 -4.43 6.92
C LEU A 183 8.03 -4.43 6.01
N VAL A 184 8.75 -5.55 5.92
CA VAL A 184 9.94 -5.66 5.05
C VAL A 184 9.53 -5.58 3.58
N HIS A 185 8.52 -6.34 3.15
CA HIS A 185 8.03 -6.30 1.77
C HIS A 185 7.39 -4.95 1.41
N GLY A 186 6.70 -4.31 2.36
CA GLY A 186 6.11 -2.99 2.20
C GLY A 186 7.16 -1.90 2.08
N ALA A 187 8.20 -1.91 2.92
CA ALA A 187 9.31 -0.95 2.82
C ALA A 187 10.00 -1.04 1.46
N VAL A 188 10.27 -2.26 0.97
CA VAL A 188 10.82 -2.47 -0.39
C VAL A 188 9.81 -2.03 -1.46
N GLY A 189 8.54 -2.39 -1.28
CA GLY A 189 7.43 -2.06 -2.17
C GLY A 189 7.01 -0.59 -2.17
N GLU A 190 7.62 0.24 -1.32
CA GLU A 190 7.50 1.70 -1.36
C GLU A 190 8.79 2.35 -1.88
N LEU A 191 9.93 1.97 -1.30
CA LEU A 191 11.25 2.53 -1.61
C LEU A 191 11.61 2.40 -3.10
N PHE A 192 11.54 1.19 -3.65
CA PHE A 192 12.03 0.92 -5.00
C PHE A 192 11.12 1.47 -6.09
N PRO A 193 9.78 1.39 -5.99
CA PRO A 193 8.90 2.08 -6.94
C PRO A 193 9.12 3.59 -7.01
N ILE A 194 9.41 4.25 -5.87
CA ILE A 194 9.71 5.69 -5.83
C ILE A 194 11.02 5.98 -6.57
N PHE A 195 12.08 5.20 -6.32
CA PHE A 195 13.31 5.32 -7.08
C PHE A 195 13.09 5.06 -8.57
N ALA A 196 12.41 3.96 -8.92
CA ALA A 196 12.12 3.61 -10.30
C ALA A 196 11.40 4.77 -11.00
N MET A 197 10.31 5.28 -10.43
CA MET A 197 9.58 6.42 -10.97
C MET A 197 10.49 7.63 -11.21
N SER A 198 11.31 8.01 -10.23
CA SER A 198 12.20 9.16 -10.37
C SER A 198 13.25 8.98 -11.47
N LEU A 199 13.73 7.75 -11.71
CA LEU A 199 14.66 7.48 -12.81
C LEU A 199 13.99 7.53 -14.19
N LEU A 200 12.71 7.14 -14.26
CA LEU A 200 12.01 6.87 -15.51
C LEU A 200 11.28 8.07 -16.09
N LEU A 201 10.77 8.93 -15.21
CA LEU A 201 10.12 10.16 -15.60
C LEU A 201 11.09 11.34 -15.62
N SER A 202 12.38 11.07 -15.40
CA SER A 202 13.44 12.04 -15.62
C SER A 202 13.67 12.24 -17.11
N SER A 203 13.76 13.50 -17.56
CA SER A 203 14.11 13.85 -18.94
C SER A 203 15.56 13.55 -19.31
N TYR A 204 16.36 13.04 -18.36
CA TYR A 204 17.78 12.79 -18.52
C TYR A 204 18.08 11.37 -19.01
N SER A 205 19.27 11.18 -19.60
CA SER A 205 19.76 9.83 -19.90
C SER A 205 19.89 9.02 -18.59
N PRO A 206 19.66 7.69 -18.59
CA PRO A 206 19.62 6.91 -17.36
C PRO A 206 20.86 7.05 -16.47
N GLY A 207 22.05 7.14 -17.08
CA GLY A 207 23.30 7.35 -16.34
C GLY A 207 23.37 8.71 -15.66
N LEU A 208 22.91 9.77 -16.34
CA LEU A 208 22.88 11.12 -15.78
C LEU A 208 21.76 11.25 -14.73
N ALA A 209 20.62 10.59 -14.91
CA ALA A 209 19.56 10.50 -13.91
C ALA A 209 20.06 9.83 -12.62
N ILE A 210 20.87 8.75 -12.72
CA ILE A 210 21.51 8.12 -11.55
C ILE A 210 22.48 9.09 -10.85
N LEU A 211 23.31 9.81 -11.61
CA LEU A 211 24.25 10.77 -11.03
C LEU A 211 23.53 11.93 -10.34
N ILE A 212 22.48 12.48 -10.96
CA ILE A 212 21.64 13.51 -10.35
C ILE A 212 20.97 12.97 -9.10
N LEU A 213 20.44 11.74 -9.13
CA LEU A 213 19.83 11.09 -7.98
C LEU A 213 20.82 10.92 -6.81
N LEU A 214 22.06 10.49 -7.09
CA LEU A 214 23.11 10.39 -6.08
C LEU A 214 23.53 11.75 -5.53
N GLY A 215 23.67 12.76 -6.39
CA GLY A 215 23.96 14.13 -6.01
C GLY A 215 22.84 14.73 -5.14
N PHE A 216 21.59 14.52 -5.53
CA PHE A 216 20.40 14.89 -4.77
C PHE A 216 20.41 14.23 -3.39
N MET A 217 20.69 12.92 -3.31
CA MET A 217 20.76 12.20 -2.03
C MET A 217 21.86 12.78 -1.12
N ALA A 218 23.02 13.10 -1.69
CA ALA A 218 24.12 13.74 -0.95
C ALA A 218 23.72 15.13 -0.42
N ILE A 219 23.12 15.97 -1.27
CA ILE A 219 22.61 17.29 -0.88
C ILE A 219 21.57 17.14 0.22
N ALA A 220 20.61 16.24 0.05
CA ALA A 220 19.54 16.02 1.02
C ALA A 220 20.10 15.65 2.41
N VAL A 221 21.09 14.76 2.46
CA VAL A 221 21.79 14.38 3.69
C VAL A 221 22.52 15.59 4.29
N VAL A 222 23.23 16.38 3.49
CA VAL A 222 23.96 17.58 3.96
C VAL A 222 22.99 18.62 4.53
N THR A 223 21.92 18.95 3.80
CA THR A 223 20.88 19.91 4.21
C THR A 223 20.24 19.53 5.53
N ALA A 224 20.16 18.25 5.87
CA ALA A 224 19.57 17.81 7.13
C ALA A 224 20.56 17.68 8.28
N ILE A 225 21.82 17.32 8.01
CA ILE A 225 22.86 17.23 9.05
C ILE A 225 23.21 18.62 9.58
N ILE A 226 23.27 19.65 8.71
CA ILE A 226 23.71 21.00 9.11
C ILE A 226 22.83 21.59 10.24
N PRO A 227 21.49 21.66 10.12
CA PRO A 227 20.63 22.14 11.20
C PRO A 227 20.79 21.32 12.47
N HIS A 228 20.85 19.98 12.36
CA HIS A 228 20.96 19.09 13.51
C HIS A 228 22.29 19.27 14.27
N ARG A 229 23.41 19.39 13.54
CA ARG A 229 24.73 19.64 14.14
C ARG A 229 24.83 21.02 14.77
N LEU A 230 24.21 22.03 14.18
CA LEU A 230 24.15 23.38 14.73
C LEU A 230 23.33 23.41 16.04
N LEU A 231 22.17 22.75 16.05
CA LEU A 231 21.32 22.55 17.24
C LEU A 231 22.06 21.79 18.36
N GLN A 232 22.94 20.85 18.00
CA GLN A 232 23.74 20.12 18.98
C GLN A 232 24.96 20.88 19.50
N LYS A 233 25.60 21.74 18.69
CA LYS A 233 26.85 22.42 19.08
C LYS A 233 26.64 23.77 19.75
N VAL A 234 25.50 24.44 19.55
CA VAL A 234 25.23 25.75 20.14
C VAL A 234 24.49 25.57 21.48
N PRO A 235 25.15 25.75 22.64
CA PRO A 235 24.54 25.52 23.96
C PRO A 235 23.32 26.41 24.22
N GLY A 236 23.28 27.63 23.67
CA GLY A 236 22.11 28.52 23.77
C GLY A 236 20.86 28.01 23.04
N LEU A 237 21.03 27.29 21.93
CA LEU A 237 19.92 26.67 21.19
C LEU A 237 19.38 25.43 21.94
N ARG A 238 20.26 24.69 22.63
CA ARG A 238 19.86 23.60 23.53
C ARG A 238 19.04 24.09 24.70
N GLN A 239 19.38 25.24 25.29
CA GLN A 239 18.61 25.82 26.39
C GLN A 239 17.22 26.32 25.93
N ILE A 240 17.10 26.87 24.72
CA ILE A 240 15.78 27.22 24.14
C ILE A 240 14.92 25.96 23.90
N MET A 241 15.53 24.82 23.55
CA MET A 241 14.84 23.53 23.42
C MET A 241 14.51 22.87 24.77
N ALA A 242 15.39 22.99 25.78
CA ALA A 242 15.23 22.32 27.07
C ALA A 242 14.21 22.99 28.01
N VAL A 243 13.79 24.22 27.72
CA VAL A 243 12.94 25.00 28.64
C VAL A 243 11.45 24.62 28.58
N GLU A 244 10.96 23.99 27.52
CA GLU A 244 9.55 23.53 27.47
C GLU A 244 9.38 22.26 26.63
N THR A 245 8.86 21.19 27.24
CA THR A 245 8.62 19.89 26.59
C THR A 245 7.62 19.97 25.42
N ASN A 246 6.77 21.00 25.37
CA ASN A 246 5.81 21.24 24.29
C ASN A 246 6.38 22.04 23.09
N THR A 247 7.38 22.90 23.27
CA THR A 247 7.93 23.74 22.17
C THR A 247 8.95 22.98 21.30
N THR A 248 9.75 22.09 21.89
CA THR A 248 10.70 21.23 21.14
C THR A 248 10.03 20.43 20.04
N SER A 249 8.84 19.93 20.32
CA SER A 249 8.12 19.07 19.41
C SER A 249 7.40 19.83 18.29
N GLN A 250 7.02 21.08 18.50
CA GLN A 250 6.58 21.99 17.44
C GLN A 250 7.74 22.40 16.54
N LEU A 251 8.93 22.61 17.09
CA LEU A 251 10.13 22.89 16.31
C LEU A 251 10.50 21.72 15.40
N VAL A 252 10.43 20.47 15.90
CA VAL A 252 10.67 19.28 15.08
C VAL A 252 9.69 19.19 13.91
N LEU A 253 8.41 19.47 14.13
CA LEU A 253 7.41 19.52 13.06
C LEU A 253 7.69 20.64 12.04
N ARG A 254 8.04 21.84 12.50
CA ARG A 254 8.43 22.94 11.61
C ARG A 254 9.67 22.60 10.79
N LEU A 255 10.66 21.96 11.40
CA LEU A 255 11.85 21.48 10.74
C LEU A 255 11.53 20.36 9.73
N ALA A 256 10.58 19.48 10.04
CA ALA A 256 10.08 18.46 9.12
C ALA A 256 9.44 19.09 7.89
N MET A 257 8.54 20.06 8.08
CA MET A 257 7.90 20.79 6.98
C MET A 257 8.91 21.59 6.16
N PHE A 258 9.87 22.23 6.82
CA PHE A 258 10.94 22.95 6.15
C PHE A 258 11.84 22.01 5.32
N LEU A 259 12.22 20.85 5.88
CA LEU A 259 13.00 19.84 5.18
C LEU A 259 12.22 19.29 3.98
N LEU A 260 10.93 18.97 4.17
CA LEU A 260 10.03 18.53 3.10
C LEU A 260 9.99 19.55 1.96
N ALA A 261 9.69 20.82 2.26
CA ALA A 261 9.64 21.89 1.27
C ALA A 261 10.99 22.09 0.56
N THR A 262 12.08 22.03 1.31
CA THR A 262 13.44 22.18 0.76
C THR A 262 13.79 21.05 -0.20
N LEU A 263 13.48 19.79 0.16
CA LEU A 263 13.78 18.66 -0.72
C LEU A 263 12.85 18.59 -1.93
N ILE A 264 11.58 18.98 -1.80
CA ILE A 264 10.68 19.13 -2.95
C ILE A 264 11.20 20.21 -3.90
N MET A 265 11.66 21.35 -3.38
CA MET A 265 12.30 22.40 -4.17
C MET A 265 13.53 21.87 -4.90
N PHE A 266 14.42 21.14 -4.22
CA PHE A 266 15.58 20.55 -4.88
C PHE A 266 15.18 19.54 -5.97
N THR A 267 14.20 18.66 -5.72
CA THR A 267 13.73 17.75 -6.78
C THR A 267 13.19 18.52 -7.98
N ALA A 268 12.46 19.61 -7.78
CA ALA A 268 12.00 20.45 -8.88
C ALA A 268 13.17 21.10 -9.65
N LEU A 269 14.20 21.61 -8.95
CA LEU A 269 15.39 22.19 -9.57
C LEU A 269 16.21 21.17 -10.37
N PHE A 270 16.24 19.91 -9.92
CA PHE A 270 16.95 18.82 -10.56
C PHE A 270 16.09 18.03 -11.56
N GLY A 271 14.84 18.44 -11.83
CA GLY A 271 13.94 17.71 -12.73
C GLY A 271 13.64 16.27 -12.26
N LEU A 272 13.63 16.05 -10.94
CA LEU A 272 13.25 14.80 -10.29
C LEU A 272 11.82 14.90 -9.76
N ASP A 273 11.23 13.74 -9.48
CA ASP A 273 9.88 13.68 -8.95
C ASP A 273 9.79 14.16 -7.48
N ALA A 274 8.76 14.94 -7.16
CA ALA A 274 8.55 15.48 -5.81
C ALA A 274 8.36 14.39 -4.75
N VAL A 275 7.83 13.21 -5.11
CA VAL A 275 7.67 12.05 -4.22
C VAL A 275 9.02 11.58 -3.70
N LEU A 276 10.06 11.56 -4.55
CA LEU A 276 11.41 11.19 -4.13
C LEU A 276 11.93 12.15 -3.06
N GLY A 277 11.72 13.46 -3.26
CA GLY A 277 12.19 14.48 -2.32
C GLY A 277 11.51 14.38 -0.97
N ALA A 278 10.19 14.19 -0.99
CA ALA A 278 9.39 13.96 0.20
C ALA A 278 9.80 12.69 0.96
N PHE A 279 10.00 11.61 0.23
CA PHE A 279 10.39 10.33 0.81
C PHE A 279 11.81 10.36 1.40
N ALA A 280 12.76 11.02 0.71
CA ALA A 280 14.10 11.26 1.22
C ALA A 280 14.07 12.08 2.51
N ALA A 281 13.22 13.12 2.60
CA ALA A 281 13.05 13.90 3.82
C ALA A 281 12.62 13.00 4.99
N GLY A 282 11.75 12.01 4.74
CA GLY A 282 11.29 11.04 5.72
C GLY A 282 12.43 10.18 6.27
N ILE A 283 13.20 9.53 5.37
CA ILE A 283 14.35 8.69 5.75
C ILE A 283 15.37 9.48 6.54
N ILE A 284 15.66 10.70 6.09
CA ILE A 284 16.65 11.55 6.73
C ILE A 284 16.17 11.96 8.12
N MET A 285 14.92 12.39 8.24
CA MET A 285 14.37 12.75 9.55
C MET A 285 14.33 11.55 10.49
N ARG A 286 14.07 10.34 9.98
CA ARG A 286 14.15 9.09 10.73
C ARG A 286 15.56 8.84 11.27
N SER A 287 16.59 9.08 10.46
CA SER A 287 17.99 8.90 10.86
C SER A 287 18.45 9.89 11.94
N LEU A 288 17.88 11.09 11.95
CA LEU A 288 18.19 12.15 12.92
C LEU A 288 17.38 12.04 14.22
N THR A 289 16.33 11.22 14.23
CA THR A 289 15.43 11.09 15.37
C THR A 289 15.93 10.00 16.33
N PRO A 290 16.16 10.31 17.63
CA PRO A 290 16.51 9.30 18.62
C PRO A 290 15.43 8.21 18.74
N VAL A 291 15.85 6.96 18.96
CA VAL A 291 14.95 5.80 19.01
C VAL A 291 13.77 5.99 19.98
N GLY A 292 14.02 6.59 21.16
CA GLY A 292 12.99 6.86 22.16
C GLY A 292 11.95 7.92 21.75
N ALA A 293 12.26 8.79 20.78
CA ALA A 293 11.37 9.84 20.29
C ALA A 293 10.61 9.46 19.01
N LEU A 294 10.93 8.31 18.39
CA LEU A 294 10.34 7.89 17.12
C LEU A 294 8.82 7.81 17.17
N HIS A 295 8.27 7.17 18.21
CA HIS A 295 6.81 7.02 18.33
C HIS A 295 6.11 8.38 18.45
N MET A 296 6.67 9.28 19.27
CA MET A 296 6.13 10.62 19.46
C MET A 296 6.17 11.44 18.16
N ILE A 297 7.27 11.39 17.40
CA ILE A 297 7.41 12.15 16.16
C ILE A 297 6.53 11.54 15.06
N THR A 298 6.44 10.21 14.97
CA THR A 298 5.53 9.52 14.05
C THR A 298 4.09 10.00 14.29
N ALA A 299 3.59 9.91 15.52
CA ALA A 299 2.22 10.31 15.85
C ALA A 299 1.95 11.80 15.53
N ARG A 300 2.96 12.66 15.69
CA ARG A 300 2.86 14.09 15.36
C ARG A 300 2.82 14.36 13.86
N LEU A 301 3.68 13.69 13.09
CA LEU A 301 3.63 13.76 11.62
C LEU A 301 2.30 13.23 11.11
N GLU A 302 1.85 12.09 11.61
CA GLU A 302 0.55 11.51 11.30
C GLU A 302 -0.58 12.47 11.63
N THR A 303 -0.51 13.15 12.78
CA THR A 303 -1.49 14.18 13.15
C THR A 303 -1.55 15.28 12.10
N VAL A 304 -0.41 15.82 11.64
CA VAL A 304 -0.40 16.87 10.60
C VAL A 304 -0.87 16.32 9.25
N GLY A 305 -0.36 15.18 8.82
CA GLY A 305 -0.64 14.57 7.53
C GLY A 305 -2.09 14.11 7.40
N PHE A 306 -2.59 13.29 8.33
CA PHE A 306 -3.92 12.70 8.27
C PHE A 306 -5.06 13.64 8.68
N THR A 307 -4.77 14.78 9.32
CA THR A 307 -5.83 15.77 9.63
C THR A 307 -6.33 16.50 8.39
N PHE A 308 -5.46 16.79 7.43
CA PHE A 308 -5.82 17.64 6.29
C PHE A 308 -5.13 17.26 4.98
N MET A 309 -3.80 17.14 4.99
CA MET A 309 -3.00 17.09 3.76
C MET A 309 -3.19 15.78 2.98
N ILE A 310 -3.10 14.64 3.65
CA ILE A 310 -3.29 13.31 3.02
C ILE A 310 -4.74 13.10 2.57
N PRO A 311 -5.78 13.40 3.39
CA PRO A 311 -7.16 13.34 2.93
C PRO A 311 -7.41 14.16 1.67
N LEU A 312 -6.90 15.40 1.62
CA LEU A 312 -7.02 16.26 0.45
C LEU A 312 -6.42 15.60 -0.80
N PHE A 313 -5.20 15.06 -0.70
CA PHE A 313 -4.57 14.35 -1.80
C PHE A 313 -5.46 13.22 -2.35
N PHE A 314 -6.03 12.39 -1.48
CA PHE A 314 -6.89 11.28 -1.93
C PHE A 314 -8.22 11.75 -2.51
N VAL A 315 -8.87 12.76 -1.92
CA VAL A 315 -10.12 13.31 -2.47
C VAL A 315 -9.88 13.90 -3.86
N VAL A 316 -8.85 14.74 -4.02
CA VAL A 316 -8.51 15.34 -5.32
C VAL A 316 -8.11 14.27 -6.34
N SER A 317 -7.42 13.23 -5.92
CA SER A 317 -7.11 12.09 -6.79
C SER A 317 -8.36 11.31 -7.21
N GLY A 318 -9.34 11.19 -6.31
CA GLY A 318 -10.64 10.58 -6.60
C GLY A 318 -11.44 11.38 -7.64
N MET A 319 -11.36 12.72 -7.62
CA MET A 319 -12.01 13.58 -8.61
C MET A 319 -11.51 13.34 -10.04
N GLY A 320 -10.27 12.85 -10.18
CA GLY A 320 -9.68 12.49 -11.47
C GLY A 320 -10.14 11.14 -12.04
N ILE A 321 -10.84 10.31 -11.25
CA ILE A 321 -11.35 9.01 -11.71
C ILE A 321 -12.64 9.25 -12.50
N ASN A 322 -12.72 8.66 -13.70
CA ASN A 322 -13.94 8.66 -14.49
C ASN A 322 -14.78 7.39 -14.21
N PRO A 323 -15.91 7.49 -13.47
CA PRO A 323 -16.72 6.34 -13.10
C PRO A 323 -17.42 5.70 -14.30
N SER A 324 -17.68 6.44 -15.38
CA SER A 324 -18.27 5.87 -16.60
C SER A 324 -17.33 4.86 -17.27
N VAL A 325 -16.02 5.12 -17.26
CA VAL A 325 -14.99 4.18 -17.76
C VAL A 325 -14.93 2.94 -16.87
N VAL A 326 -14.98 3.13 -15.55
CA VAL A 326 -14.97 2.02 -14.58
C VAL A 326 -16.21 1.14 -14.75
N ALA A 327 -17.39 1.75 -14.90
CA ALA A 327 -18.66 1.04 -15.04
C ALA A 327 -18.81 0.34 -16.39
N SER A 328 -18.29 0.93 -17.47
CA SER A 328 -18.31 0.32 -18.82
C SER A 328 -17.27 -0.79 -19.01
N SER A 329 -16.22 -0.81 -18.18
CA SER A 329 -15.10 -1.75 -18.30
C SER A 329 -14.85 -2.61 -17.05
N PRO A 330 -15.87 -3.31 -16.50
CA PRO A 330 -15.72 -4.09 -15.27
C PRO A 330 -14.73 -5.26 -15.44
N LEU A 331 -14.62 -5.83 -16.64
CA LEU A 331 -13.65 -6.88 -16.93
C LEU A 331 -12.22 -6.35 -16.87
N LEU A 332 -11.95 -5.16 -17.41
CA LEU A 332 -10.62 -4.54 -17.33
C LEU A 332 -10.25 -4.18 -15.90
N LEU A 333 -11.21 -3.68 -15.12
CA LEU A 333 -11.02 -3.44 -13.69
C LEU A 333 -10.67 -4.73 -12.94
N ALA A 334 -11.40 -5.82 -13.18
CA ALA A 334 -11.09 -7.12 -12.61
C ALA A 334 -9.70 -7.60 -13.01
N MET A 335 -9.32 -7.42 -14.28
CA MET A 335 -7.97 -7.72 -14.78
C MET A 335 -6.88 -6.89 -14.11
N VAL A 336 -7.14 -5.63 -13.76
CA VAL A 336 -6.19 -4.81 -12.96
C VAL A 336 -6.01 -5.42 -11.57
N VAL A 337 -7.10 -5.72 -10.86
CA VAL A 337 -7.04 -6.30 -9.50
C VAL A 337 -6.33 -7.65 -9.51
N ILE A 338 -6.69 -8.53 -10.45
CA ILE A 338 -6.04 -9.82 -10.65
C ILE A 338 -4.57 -9.62 -11.07
N GLY A 339 -4.29 -8.65 -11.95
CA GLY A 339 -2.95 -8.30 -12.40
C GLY A 339 -2.04 -7.89 -11.25
N ILE A 340 -2.51 -7.05 -10.32
CA ILE A 340 -1.77 -6.69 -9.10
C ILE A 340 -1.49 -7.95 -8.26
N LEU A 341 -2.49 -8.82 -8.08
CA LEU A 341 -2.30 -10.08 -7.33
C LEU A 341 -1.28 -11.00 -8.00
N LEU A 342 -1.32 -11.15 -9.32
CA LEU A 342 -0.41 -12.00 -10.11
C LEU A 342 1.01 -11.43 -10.17
N VAL A 343 1.14 -10.10 -10.29
CA VAL A 343 2.43 -9.43 -10.41
C VAL A 343 3.12 -9.29 -9.06
N ARG A 344 2.38 -9.01 -7.99
CA ARG A 344 2.94 -8.76 -6.66
C ARG A 344 2.72 -9.90 -5.69
N GLY A 345 1.47 -10.32 -5.51
CA GLY A 345 1.11 -11.33 -4.52
C GLY A 345 1.70 -12.71 -4.82
N VAL A 346 1.57 -13.19 -6.07
CA VAL A 346 2.04 -14.53 -6.46
C VAL A 346 3.57 -14.67 -6.33
N PRO A 347 4.41 -13.74 -6.81
CA PRO A 347 5.86 -13.87 -6.62
C PRO A 347 6.27 -13.82 -5.15
N VAL A 348 5.63 -13.00 -4.31
CA VAL A 348 5.87 -12.99 -2.86
C VAL A 348 5.50 -14.34 -2.24
N PHE A 349 4.35 -14.90 -2.61
CA PHE A 349 3.95 -16.23 -2.17
C PHE A 349 4.95 -17.33 -2.60
N ILE A 350 5.38 -17.32 -3.86
CA ILE A 350 6.34 -18.29 -4.42
C ILE A 350 7.69 -18.17 -3.70
N ALA A 351 8.20 -16.95 -3.50
CA ALA A 351 9.46 -16.72 -2.80
C ALA A 351 9.42 -17.33 -1.39
N GLU A 352 8.34 -17.08 -0.64
CA GLU A 352 8.15 -17.61 0.72
C GLU A 352 7.87 -19.12 0.76
N ARG A 353 7.31 -19.69 -0.32
CA ARG A 353 7.03 -21.13 -0.40
C ARG A 353 8.27 -21.95 -0.72
N PHE A 354 9.08 -21.49 -1.68
CA PHE A 354 10.16 -22.29 -2.28
C PHE A 354 11.56 -21.84 -1.87
N THR A 355 11.72 -20.65 -1.32
CA THR A 355 13.02 -20.16 -0.87
C THR A 355 13.01 -19.90 0.63
N ASN A 356 14.17 -20.02 1.27
CA ASN A 356 14.34 -19.61 2.65
C ASN A 356 14.63 -18.10 2.69
N THR A 357 13.57 -17.31 2.85
CA THR A 357 13.61 -15.84 2.90
C THR A 357 14.11 -15.32 4.26
N GLY A 358 14.09 -16.14 5.31
CA GLY A 358 14.39 -15.70 6.68
C GLY A 358 13.21 -15.04 7.40
N SER A 359 12.00 -15.08 6.83
CA SER A 359 10.75 -14.57 7.45
C SER A 359 10.28 -15.39 8.66
N GLY A 360 10.69 -16.67 8.75
CA GLY A 360 10.24 -17.61 9.77
C GLY A 360 8.79 -18.08 9.63
N LEU A 361 8.13 -17.79 8.49
CA LEU A 361 6.76 -18.23 8.22
C LEU A 361 6.74 -19.74 7.96
N GLN A 362 5.84 -20.45 8.64
CA GLN A 362 5.77 -21.91 8.56
C GLN A 362 4.47 -22.40 7.92
N SER A 363 3.35 -21.76 8.25
CA SER A 363 2.05 -22.20 7.76
C SER A 363 1.76 -21.67 6.36
N MET A 364 0.93 -22.39 5.61
CA MET A 364 0.44 -21.93 4.30
C MET A 364 -0.39 -20.65 4.43
N SER A 365 -1.20 -20.55 5.50
CA SER A 365 -2.02 -19.37 5.78
C SER A 365 -1.17 -18.10 5.93
N GLU A 366 -0.07 -18.18 6.68
CA GLU A 366 0.84 -17.05 6.89
C GLU A 366 1.46 -16.54 5.57
N LYS A 367 1.83 -17.46 4.67
CA LYS A 367 2.41 -17.12 3.36
C LYS A 367 1.40 -16.45 2.43
N VAL A 368 0.15 -16.93 2.44
CA VAL A 368 -0.95 -16.32 1.67
C VAL A 368 -1.36 -14.97 2.26
N GLU A 369 -1.39 -14.85 3.59
CA GLU A 369 -1.66 -13.59 4.30
C GLU A 369 -0.63 -12.52 3.92
N LEU A 370 0.67 -12.85 3.92
CA LEU A 370 1.73 -11.97 3.45
C LEU A 370 1.59 -11.58 1.97
N ALA A 371 1.27 -12.54 1.10
CA ALA A 371 1.08 -12.28 -0.32
C ALA A 371 -0.05 -11.28 -0.60
N LEU A 372 -1.17 -11.41 0.11
CA LEU A 372 -2.31 -10.50 -0.03
C LEU A 372 -1.99 -9.11 0.53
N TYR A 373 -1.41 -9.03 1.73
CA TYR A 373 -1.05 -7.73 2.30
C TYR A 373 0.01 -7.01 1.46
N SER A 374 1.04 -7.71 0.99
CA SER A 374 2.10 -7.10 0.18
C SER A 374 1.64 -6.65 -1.21
N ALA A 375 0.54 -7.20 -1.73
CA ALA A 375 -0.05 -6.81 -3.01
C ALA A 375 -1.00 -5.62 -2.92
N ALA A 376 -1.44 -5.22 -1.72
CA ALA A 376 -2.28 -4.05 -1.57
C ALA A 376 -1.46 -2.78 -1.84
N GLY A 377 -1.81 -2.05 -2.90
CA GLY A 377 -1.11 -0.84 -3.34
C GLY A 377 -2.12 0.25 -3.72
N LEU A 378 -1.86 1.49 -3.31
CA LEU A 378 -2.69 2.63 -3.71
C LEU A 378 -1.94 3.95 -3.81
N PRO A 379 -1.21 4.45 -2.78
CA PRO A 379 -0.54 5.75 -2.85
C PRO A 379 0.36 5.92 -4.08
N ILE A 380 1.20 4.91 -4.33
CA ILE A 380 2.15 4.91 -5.45
C ILE A 380 1.43 4.73 -6.79
N ILE A 381 0.35 3.95 -6.83
CA ILE A 381 -0.49 3.80 -8.03
C ILE A 381 -1.07 5.16 -8.43
N VAL A 382 -1.61 5.91 -7.45
CA VAL A 382 -2.13 7.26 -7.69
C VAL A 382 -1.03 8.21 -8.14
N ALA A 383 0.13 8.20 -7.47
CA ALA A 383 1.25 9.04 -7.85
C ALA A 383 1.71 8.76 -9.29
N VAL A 384 1.98 7.49 -9.62
CA VAL A 384 2.53 7.12 -10.93
C VAL A 384 1.55 7.35 -12.06
N THR A 385 0.28 7.06 -11.84
CA THR A 385 -0.75 7.31 -12.84
C THR A 385 -0.97 8.80 -13.04
N SER A 386 -0.92 9.62 -11.99
CA SER A 386 -1.04 11.07 -12.10
C SER A 386 0.10 11.63 -12.97
N ILE A 387 1.35 11.25 -12.70
CA ILE A 387 2.49 11.80 -13.43
C ILE A 387 2.54 11.23 -14.85
N ALA A 388 2.34 9.92 -15.02
CA ALA A 388 2.33 9.30 -16.34
C ALA A 388 1.21 9.83 -17.24
N THR A 389 0.06 10.21 -16.68
CA THR A 389 -1.01 10.87 -17.45
C THR A 389 -0.61 12.30 -17.84
N SER A 390 -0.03 13.08 -16.93
CA SER A 390 0.45 14.44 -17.25
C SER A 390 1.57 14.45 -18.28
N SER A 391 2.40 13.40 -18.33
CA SER A 391 3.47 13.25 -19.33
C SER A 391 2.99 12.57 -20.63
N GLY A 392 1.70 12.30 -20.78
CA GLY A 392 1.13 11.65 -21.97
C GLY A 392 1.50 10.18 -22.16
N LEU A 393 2.08 9.52 -21.14
CA LEU A 393 2.47 8.11 -21.17
C LEU A 393 1.28 7.16 -20.95
N LEU A 394 0.26 7.61 -20.20
CA LEU A 394 -0.96 6.88 -19.91
C LEU A 394 -2.20 7.70 -20.29
N GLU A 395 -3.21 7.00 -20.79
CA GLU A 395 -4.53 7.57 -21.01
C GLU A 395 -5.28 7.69 -19.68
N SER A 396 -6.08 8.75 -19.51
CA SER A 396 -6.88 8.99 -18.30
C SER A 396 -7.83 7.84 -17.96
N SER A 397 -8.28 7.09 -18.97
CA SER A 397 -9.08 5.86 -18.82
C SER A 397 -8.30 4.76 -18.08
N THR A 398 -7.06 4.52 -18.49
CA THR A 398 -6.16 3.53 -17.88
C THR A 398 -5.77 3.95 -16.47
N ALA A 399 -5.49 5.24 -16.26
CA ALA A 399 -5.23 5.79 -14.94
C ALA A 399 -6.42 5.60 -13.99
N SER A 400 -7.65 5.87 -14.46
CA SER A 400 -8.89 5.66 -13.68
C SER A 400 -9.05 4.20 -13.25
N LEU A 401 -8.82 3.25 -14.16
CA LEU A 401 -8.89 1.81 -13.88
C LEU A 401 -7.79 1.35 -12.92
N LEU A 402 -6.55 1.84 -13.07
CA LEU A 402 -5.44 1.51 -12.17
C LEU A 402 -5.68 2.04 -10.76
N VAL A 403 -6.09 3.30 -10.62
CA VAL A 403 -6.37 3.89 -9.29
C VAL A 403 -7.53 3.19 -8.61
N THR A 404 -8.61 2.91 -9.35
CA THR A 404 -9.78 2.19 -8.81
C THR A 404 -9.40 0.75 -8.44
N GLY A 405 -8.63 0.07 -9.28
CA GLY A 405 -8.10 -1.25 -9.00
C GLY A 405 -7.24 -1.28 -7.74
N GLY A 406 -6.34 -0.30 -7.58
CA GLY A 406 -5.55 -0.11 -6.37
C GLY A 406 -6.42 0.06 -5.12
N ALA A 407 -7.45 0.90 -5.19
CA ALA A 407 -8.39 1.11 -4.09
C ALA A 407 -9.15 -0.18 -3.74
N LEU A 408 -9.53 -0.97 -4.75
CA LEU A 408 -10.13 -2.29 -4.55
C LEU A 408 -9.14 -3.28 -3.91
N THR A 409 -7.84 -3.25 -4.22
CA THR A 409 -6.88 -4.12 -3.53
C THR A 409 -6.75 -3.80 -2.05
N VAL A 410 -6.72 -2.51 -1.70
CA VAL A 410 -6.67 -2.03 -0.30
C VAL A 410 -7.94 -2.41 0.47
N LEU A 411 -9.08 -2.51 -0.21
CA LEU A 411 -10.33 -3.01 0.36
C LEU A 411 -10.36 -4.53 0.48
N LEU A 412 -10.11 -5.26 -0.62
CA LEU A 412 -10.38 -6.68 -0.75
C LEU A 412 -9.28 -7.56 -0.15
N PHE A 413 -8.01 -7.25 -0.38
CA PHE A 413 -6.92 -8.16 -0.01
C PHE A 413 -6.77 -8.32 1.50
N PRO A 414 -6.82 -7.26 2.33
CA PRO A 414 -6.84 -7.40 3.79
C PRO A 414 -8.02 -8.23 4.30
N LEU A 415 -9.22 -8.05 3.71
CA LEU A 415 -10.41 -8.81 4.10
C LEU A 415 -10.26 -10.29 3.75
N TRP A 416 -9.73 -10.61 2.58
CA TRP A 416 -9.43 -11.99 2.18
C TRP A 416 -8.35 -12.61 3.06
N ALA A 417 -7.29 -11.86 3.39
CA ALA A 417 -6.24 -12.30 4.28
C ALA A 417 -6.79 -12.66 5.67
N ALA A 418 -7.65 -11.82 6.23
CA ALA A 418 -8.33 -12.08 7.50
C ALA A 418 -9.29 -13.28 7.44
N ALA A 419 -10.03 -13.45 6.34
CA ALA A 419 -10.94 -14.59 6.15
C ALA A 419 -10.17 -15.92 6.06
N ILE A 420 -9.07 -15.95 5.30
CA ILE A 420 -8.20 -17.12 5.14
C ILE A 420 -7.62 -17.54 6.49
N LYS A 421 -7.12 -16.59 7.28
CA LYS A 421 -6.60 -16.85 8.63
C LYS A 421 -7.63 -17.53 9.53
N ARG A 422 -8.91 -17.12 9.45
CA ARG A 422 -10.01 -17.74 10.20
C ARG A 422 -10.30 -19.17 9.71
N ALA A 423 -10.38 -19.36 8.39
CA ALA A 423 -10.67 -20.65 7.78
C ALA A 423 -9.58 -21.71 8.07
N PHE A 424 -8.30 -21.34 8.05
CA PHE A 424 -7.23 -22.27 8.42
C PHE A 424 -7.23 -22.59 9.91
N ARG A 425 -7.56 -21.62 10.78
CA ARG A 425 -7.65 -21.86 12.23
C ARG A 425 -8.78 -22.83 12.60
N SER A 426 -9.93 -22.77 11.91
CA SER A 426 -11.02 -23.72 12.13
C SER A 426 -10.66 -25.14 11.68
N GLN A 427 -9.97 -25.28 10.54
CA GLN A 427 -9.53 -26.60 10.05
C GLN A 427 -8.53 -27.26 10.99
N THR A 428 -7.55 -26.52 11.54
CA THR A 428 -6.59 -27.07 12.50
C THR A 428 -7.29 -27.50 13.80
N ALA A 429 -8.24 -26.70 14.30
CA ALA A 429 -9.01 -27.04 15.50
C ALA A 429 -9.90 -28.27 15.30
N GLU A 430 -10.55 -28.41 14.14
CA GLU A 430 -11.32 -29.61 13.79
C GLU A 430 -10.43 -30.85 13.69
N ALA A 431 -9.25 -30.73 13.06
CA ALA A 431 -8.29 -31.83 12.95
C ALA A 431 -7.77 -32.29 14.32
N GLU A 432 -7.38 -31.37 15.19
CA GLU A 432 -6.93 -31.67 16.57
C GLU A 432 -8.04 -32.32 17.40
N SER A 433 -9.28 -31.81 17.30
CA SER A 433 -10.44 -32.39 17.99
C SER A 433 -10.78 -33.79 17.49
N GLY A 434 -10.64 -34.05 16.19
CA GLY A 434 -10.89 -35.35 15.57
C GLY A 434 -9.86 -36.40 15.98
N VAL A 435 -8.58 -36.02 16.06
CA VAL A 435 -7.50 -36.88 16.57
C VAL A 435 -7.72 -37.20 18.06
N SER A 436 -8.08 -36.21 18.87
CA SER A 436 -8.38 -36.41 20.31
C SER A 436 -9.57 -37.35 20.52
N LYS A 437 -10.66 -37.19 19.76
CA LYS A 437 -11.83 -38.09 19.81
C LYS A 437 -11.49 -39.52 19.39
N ARG A 438 -10.69 -39.70 18.33
CA ARG A 438 -10.23 -41.04 17.91
C ARG A 438 -9.36 -41.69 18.99
N ALA A 439 -8.42 -40.94 19.57
CA ALA A 439 -7.58 -41.43 20.67
C ALA A 439 -8.40 -41.84 21.91
N GLN A 440 -9.43 -41.07 22.27
CA GLN A 440 -10.36 -41.44 23.36
C GLN A 440 -11.17 -42.70 23.04
N ILE A 441 -11.66 -42.84 21.82
CA ILE A 441 -12.42 -44.05 21.39
C ILE A 441 -11.51 -45.28 21.42
N ASP A 442 -10.26 -45.15 20.97
CA ASP A 442 -9.32 -46.27 20.97
C ASP A 442 -8.88 -46.64 22.39
N ALA A 443 -8.71 -45.66 23.28
CA ALA A 443 -8.48 -45.91 24.70
C ALA A 443 -9.66 -46.62 25.39
N LEU A 444 -10.90 -46.23 25.10
CA LEU A 444 -12.11 -46.89 25.60
C LEU A 444 -12.23 -48.33 25.08
N LYS A 445 -11.93 -48.57 23.80
CA LYS A 445 -11.89 -49.93 23.23
C LYS A 445 -10.81 -50.78 23.88
N ALA A 446 -9.63 -50.22 24.13
CA ALA A 446 -8.53 -50.91 24.80
C ALA A 446 -8.91 -51.29 26.24
N HIS A 447 -9.52 -50.37 26.99
CA HIS A 447 -10.00 -50.64 28.35
C HIS A 447 -11.08 -51.72 28.36
N ARG A 448 -12.07 -51.64 27.45
CA ARG A 448 -13.11 -52.68 27.31
C ARG A 448 -12.50 -54.05 27.01
N ASN A 449 -11.56 -54.12 26.09
CA ASN A 449 -10.90 -55.37 25.73
C ASN A 449 -10.06 -55.95 26.89
N ALA A 450 -9.40 -55.09 27.68
CA ALA A 450 -8.67 -55.49 28.88
C ALA A 450 -9.62 -56.02 29.97
N THR A 451 -10.74 -55.35 30.20
CA THR A 451 -11.76 -55.79 31.16
C THR A 451 -12.34 -57.14 30.78
N VAL A 452 -12.72 -57.35 29.51
CA VAL A 452 -13.26 -58.62 29.01
C VAL A 452 -12.25 -59.76 29.20
N LYS A 453 -10.97 -59.51 28.90
CA LYS A 453 -9.89 -60.49 29.11
C LYS A 453 -9.74 -60.89 30.58
N LEU A 454 -9.91 -59.94 31.51
CA LEU A 454 -9.85 -60.19 32.96
C LEU A 454 -11.07 -60.95 33.50
N THR A 455 -12.28 -60.74 32.95
CA THR A 455 -13.51 -61.37 33.47
C THR A 455 -13.83 -62.73 32.84
N THR A 456 -13.42 -62.97 31.59
CA THR A 456 -13.79 -64.20 30.85
C THR A 456 -12.59 -65.05 30.42
N GLY A 457 -11.36 -64.58 30.61
CA GLY A 457 -10.14 -65.31 30.22
C GLY A 457 -9.91 -65.39 28.70
N MET A 458 -10.85 -64.93 27.87
CA MET A 458 -10.76 -64.96 26.41
C MET A 458 -10.30 -63.61 25.84
N ILE A 459 -9.42 -63.64 24.85
CA ILE A 459 -9.00 -62.45 24.09
C ILE A 459 -10.03 -62.23 22.97
N PRO A 460 -10.68 -61.05 22.86
CA PRO A 460 -11.59 -60.77 21.77
C PRO A 460 -10.84 -60.81 20.42
N ALA A 461 -11.31 -61.62 19.47
CA ALA A 461 -10.75 -61.67 18.13
C ALA A 461 -11.09 -60.38 17.36
N VAL A 462 -10.14 -59.46 17.28
CA VAL A 462 -10.25 -58.27 16.43
C VAL A 462 -10.02 -58.70 14.98
N LYS A 463 -11.04 -58.63 14.13
CA LYS A 463 -10.88 -58.79 12.68
C LYS A 463 -9.97 -57.66 12.17
N PRO A 464 -8.89 -57.96 11.42
CA PRO A 464 -8.04 -56.92 10.87
C PRO A 464 -8.83 -56.11 9.84
N THR A 465 -8.92 -54.80 10.06
CA THR A 465 -9.40 -53.83 9.08
C THR A 465 -8.47 -53.93 7.87
N LYS A 466 -9.01 -54.18 6.68
CA LYS A 466 -8.24 -54.20 5.43
C LYS A 466 -7.50 -52.86 5.27
N GLU A 467 -6.18 -52.89 5.43
CA GLU A 467 -5.31 -51.81 4.96
C GLU A 467 -5.30 -51.82 3.43
N THR A 468 -5.67 -50.71 2.82
CA THR A 468 -5.56 -50.50 1.39
C THR A 468 -4.07 -50.27 1.07
N HIS A 469 -3.44 -51.28 0.48
CA HIS A 469 -2.05 -51.28 0.04
C HIS A 469 -1.70 -50.08 -0.88
N SER A 470 -0.53 -49.47 -0.64
CA SER A 470 0.28 -48.81 -1.66
C SER A 470 1.59 -49.58 -1.79
N PRO A 471 2.08 -49.93 -2.98
CA PRO A 471 3.08 -50.98 -3.15
C PRO A 471 4.52 -50.46 -2.95
N LEU A 472 5.28 -51.13 -2.10
CA LEU A 472 6.74 -51.15 -2.15
C LEU A 472 7.17 -52.30 -3.06
N ARG A 473 8.07 -51.98 -4.02
CA ARG A 473 8.75 -52.92 -4.90
C ARG A 473 10.01 -53.42 -4.17
N GLY A 474 10.09 -54.73 -3.93
CA GLY A 474 11.35 -55.43 -3.60
C GLY A 474 12.34 -55.33 -4.76
N ASN A 475 13.58 -55.81 -4.71
CA ASN A 475 14.27 -56.80 -3.90
C ASN A 475 15.77 -56.56 -4.25
N ASP A 476 16.79 -56.83 -3.44
CA ASP A 476 17.39 -58.17 -3.36
C ASP A 476 18.48 -58.24 -2.28
N SER A 477 18.62 -59.46 -1.83
CA SER A 477 19.44 -60.03 -0.76
C SER A 477 20.92 -60.25 -1.08
N SER A 478 21.77 -60.10 -0.06
CA SER A 478 22.85 -61.03 0.37
C SER A 478 23.65 -60.30 1.47
N GLY A 479 23.78 -60.75 2.71
CA GLY A 479 24.17 -62.07 3.18
C GLY A 479 25.64 -62.01 3.64
N SER A 480 25.89 -61.75 4.92
CA SER A 480 27.08 -62.25 5.66
C SER A 480 27.08 -61.78 7.12
N SER A 481 26.86 -62.71 8.02
CA SER A 481 27.15 -62.65 9.46
C SER A 481 28.66 -62.48 9.74
N LYS A 482 29.02 -61.74 10.79
CA LYS A 482 30.15 -62.07 11.70
C LYS A 482 30.15 -61.20 12.99
N THR A 483 29.81 -61.87 14.11
CA THR A 483 30.48 -61.87 15.43
C THR A 483 31.02 -60.57 16.06
N GLN A 484 30.26 -60.09 17.05
CA GLN A 484 30.61 -59.76 18.44
C GLN A 484 32.08 -59.87 18.94
N LYS A 485 32.68 -58.74 19.37
CA LYS A 485 33.11 -58.43 20.77
C LYS A 485 33.78 -57.03 20.86
N PRO A 486 33.72 -56.32 22.03
CA PRO A 486 34.33 -55.01 22.26
C PRO A 486 35.74 -55.13 22.89
N PRO A 487 36.44 -53.99 23.08
CA PRO A 487 36.94 -53.73 24.43
C PRO A 487 36.88 -52.26 24.89
N GLU A 488 37.00 -52.15 26.20
CA GLU A 488 37.16 -50.99 27.06
C GLU A 488 38.34 -50.06 26.66
N ASN A 489 38.10 -48.75 26.65
CA ASN A 489 38.62 -47.79 27.64
C ASN A 489 38.07 -46.39 27.36
#